data_AF-A0A9X3IAW8-F1
#
_entry.id   AF-A0A9X3IAW8-F1
#
_cell.length_a   1.000
_cell.length_b   1.000
_cell.length_c   1.000
_cell.angle_alpha   90.00
_cell.angle_beta   90.00
_cell.angle_gamma   90.00
#
_symmetry.space_group_name_H-M   'P 1'
#
loop_
_entity.id
_entity.type
_entity.pdbx_description
1 polymer ?
#
loop_
_entity_poly.entity_id
_entity_poly.type
_entity_poly.pdbx_seq_one_letter_code
_entity_poly.pdbx_strand_id
1 'polypeptide(L)'
;MMEVQKSLINIWMIDVFTEEIEVNIKKGIANLYWFLGDLEKAWLRAGVDGNIVNKLFNSRTPEGAKLTKRQLMDLLYKDSRAMDFNRRLEISRNFVRFLVEHTNFVPQSENHKIGVAETCSLKLKAILEEQKKQVEYNQRIKTRVKQSKELDYSSELLRVRDLFMLAEGLEGAERGYRFEEVFVELMRISGIPVVEPFKIVGEQIDGAIKYGGHFYLLELKWTKKKSAHKEISSLYMKVEGKLDARGIFVSMNGYSNEILQSLPRGKTLKTLLFDGMHVSNVIFGRYTFSELLEHAISQASLKGEIYSNHELVS
;
A
#
# COMPACT_ATOMS: atom_id res chain seq x y z
N MET A 1 -1.52 -28.74 -16.70
CA MET A 1 -0.98 -28.33 -15.38
C MET A 1 -1.07 -26.82 -15.12
N MET A 2 -0.77 -25.94 -16.10
CA MET A 2 -0.88 -24.48 -15.93
C MET A 2 -2.30 -23.93 -15.66
N GLU A 3 -3.37 -24.56 -16.17
CA GLU A 3 -4.75 -24.10 -15.91
C GLU A 3 -5.25 -24.43 -14.49
N VAL A 4 -4.82 -25.57 -13.93
CA VAL A 4 -5.19 -25.99 -12.57
C VAL A 4 -4.46 -25.14 -11.51
N GLN A 5 -3.24 -24.67 -11.80
CA GLN A 5 -2.57 -23.69 -10.93
C GLN A 5 -3.21 -22.29 -11.01
N LYS A 6 -3.76 -21.89 -12.17
CA LYS A 6 -4.53 -20.65 -12.31
C LYS A 6 -5.89 -20.70 -11.59
N SER A 7 -6.54 -21.87 -11.47
CA SER A 7 -7.81 -22.00 -10.72
C SER A 7 -7.61 -21.85 -9.21
N LEU A 8 -6.52 -22.41 -8.66
CA LEU A 8 -6.20 -22.34 -7.23
C LEU A 8 -5.88 -20.91 -6.76
N ILE A 9 -5.19 -20.10 -7.57
CA ILE A 9 -4.88 -18.69 -7.26
C ILE A 9 -6.15 -17.82 -7.17
N ASN A 10 -7.22 -18.18 -7.88
CA ASN A 10 -8.45 -17.37 -7.92
C ASN A 10 -9.28 -17.46 -6.63
N ILE A 11 -9.28 -18.59 -5.91
CA ILE A 11 -10.10 -18.75 -4.68
C ILE A 11 -9.56 -17.92 -3.50
N TRP A 12 -8.26 -17.64 -3.47
CA TRP A 12 -7.63 -16.87 -2.38
C TRP A 12 -7.97 -15.37 -2.40
N MET A 13 -8.51 -14.87 -3.52
CA MET A 13 -8.96 -13.48 -3.65
C MET A 13 -10.45 -13.28 -3.37
N ILE A 14 -11.19 -14.37 -3.12
CA ILE A 14 -12.64 -14.35 -3.02
C ILE A 14 -13.06 -14.40 -1.53
N ASP A 15 -14.08 -13.61 -1.19
CA ASP A 15 -14.65 -13.60 0.15
C ASP A 15 -15.56 -14.81 0.30
N VAL A 16 -15.19 -15.72 1.21
CA VAL A 16 -15.93 -16.95 1.52
C VAL A 16 -16.74 -16.86 2.80
N PHE A 17 -16.80 -15.67 3.43
CA PHE A 17 -17.54 -15.45 4.67
C PHE A 17 -18.90 -14.78 4.48
N THR A 18 -19.37 -14.64 3.24
CA THR A 18 -20.74 -14.24 3.00
C THR A 18 -21.70 -15.31 3.54
N GLU A 19 -22.85 -14.87 4.08
CA GLU A 19 -23.87 -15.78 4.62
C GLU A 19 -24.32 -16.79 3.55
N GLU A 20 -24.45 -16.33 2.30
CA GLU A 20 -24.81 -17.17 1.18
C GLU A 20 -23.79 -18.29 0.91
N ILE A 21 -22.49 -17.98 0.93
CA ILE A 21 -21.43 -18.98 0.73
C ILE A 21 -21.41 -19.97 1.89
N GLU A 22 -21.48 -19.51 3.14
CA GLU A 22 -21.50 -20.38 4.32
C GLU A 22 -22.68 -21.37 4.26
N VAL A 23 -23.88 -20.90 3.88
CA VAL A 23 -25.07 -21.75 3.70
C VAL A 23 -24.86 -22.79 2.61
N ASN A 24 -24.28 -22.41 1.47
CA ASN A 24 -24.01 -23.34 0.36
C ASN A 24 -22.90 -24.35 0.72
N ILE A 25 -21.88 -23.97 1.49
CA ILE A 25 -20.86 -24.89 1.99
C ILE A 25 -21.50 -25.94 2.90
N LYS A 26 -22.24 -25.50 3.93
CA LYS A 26 -22.87 -26.40 4.91
C LYS A 26 -23.81 -27.41 4.24
N LYS A 27 -24.69 -26.92 3.36
CA LYS A 27 -25.65 -27.75 2.63
C LYS A 27 -24.96 -28.66 1.61
N GLY A 28 -23.99 -28.13 0.87
CA GLY A 28 -23.27 -28.86 -0.16
C GLY A 28 -22.45 -30.01 0.41
N ILE A 29 -21.55 -29.71 1.36
CA ILE A 29 -20.65 -30.72 1.94
C ILE A 29 -21.43 -31.82 2.68
N ALA A 30 -22.51 -31.47 3.39
CA ALA A 30 -23.34 -32.46 4.09
C ALA A 30 -24.05 -33.45 3.14
N ASN A 31 -24.30 -33.05 1.89
CA ASN A 31 -24.96 -33.89 0.88
C ASN A 31 -24.00 -34.43 -0.19
N LEU A 32 -22.73 -34.03 -0.18
CA LEU A 32 -21.71 -34.53 -1.10
C LEU A 32 -21.29 -35.97 -0.77
N TYR A 33 -21.24 -36.29 0.51
CA TYR A 33 -20.80 -37.60 1.00
C TYR A 33 -21.99 -38.39 1.49
N TRP A 34 -22.15 -39.64 1.06
CA TRP A 34 -23.20 -40.52 1.58
C TRP A 34 -22.87 -40.96 3.01
N PHE A 35 -21.70 -41.57 3.19
CA PHE A 35 -21.23 -42.10 4.47
C PHE A 35 -20.65 -41.02 5.38
N LEU A 36 -20.88 -41.16 6.69
CA LEU A 36 -20.38 -40.23 7.69
C LEU A 36 -18.85 -40.22 7.77
N GLY A 37 -18.19 -41.36 7.57
CA GLY A 37 -16.72 -41.45 7.57
C GLY A 37 -16.07 -40.73 6.39
N ASP A 38 -16.75 -40.56 5.26
CA ASP A 38 -16.22 -39.79 4.14
C ASP A 38 -16.29 -38.28 4.40
N LEU A 39 -17.34 -37.83 5.11
CA LEU A 39 -17.43 -36.46 5.60
C LEU A 39 -16.32 -36.16 6.62
N GLU A 40 -16.04 -37.09 7.53
CA GLU A 40 -14.95 -36.98 8.51
C GLU A 40 -13.59 -36.80 7.81
N LYS A 41 -13.29 -37.67 6.83
CA LYS A 41 -12.08 -37.54 6.00
C LYS A 41 -12.03 -36.21 5.25
N ALA A 42 -13.17 -35.71 4.78
CA ALA A 42 -13.23 -34.42 4.12
C ALA A 42 -12.90 -33.26 5.05
N TRP A 43 -13.37 -33.29 6.31
CA TRP A 43 -13.03 -32.26 7.30
C TRP A 43 -11.54 -32.23 7.59
N LEU A 44 -10.92 -33.39 7.77
CA LEU A 44 -9.46 -33.50 7.96
C LEU A 44 -8.70 -32.94 6.75
N ARG A 45 -9.11 -33.30 5.52
CA ARG A 45 -8.53 -32.74 4.28
C ARG A 45 -8.76 -31.24 4.11
N ALA A 46 -9.83 -30.69 4.68
CA ALA A 46 -10.07 -29.25 4.68
C ALA A 46 -9.21 -28.50 5.70
N GLY A 47 -8.50 -29.21 6.59
CA GLY A 47 -7.69 -28.62 7.65
C GLY A 47 -8.43 -28.44 8.98
N VAL A 48 -9.57 -29.10 9.21
CA VAL A 48 -10.15 -29.11 10.56
C VAL A 48 -9.24 -29.91 11.50
N ASP A 49 -8.94 -29.36 12.68
CA ASP A 49 -8.10 -30.00 13.68
C ASP A 49 -8.69 -31.36 14.09
N GLY A 50 -7.85 -32.40 14.20
CA GLY A 50 -8.29 -33.76 14.52
C GLY A 50 -9.01 -33.87 15.86
N ASN A 51 -8.65 -33.06 16.86
CA ASN A 51 -9.34 -33.03 18.14
C ASN A 51 -10.76 -32.45 18.00
N ILE A 52 -10.92 -31.42 17.15
CA ILE A 52 -12.24 -30.83 16.84
C ILE A 52 -13.10 -31.86 16.10
N VAL A 53 -12.54 -32.53 15.09
CA VAL A 53 -13.23 -33.61 14.36
C VAL A 53 -13.70 -34.69 15.34
N ASN A 54 -12.80 -35.24 16.15
CA ASN A 54 -13.11 -36.29 17.13
C ASN A 54 -14.18 -35.84 18.13
N LYS A 55 -14.09 -34.61 18.67
CA LYS A 55 -15.09 -34.05 19.59
C LYS A 55 -16.47 -33.97 18.93
N LEU A 56 -16.56 -33.39 17.74
CA LEU A 56 -17.84 -33.13 17.08
C LEU A 56 -18.49 -34.42 16.56
N PHE A 57 -17.76 -35.35 15.96
CA PHE A 57 -18.32 -36.61 15.46
C PHE A 57 -18.76 -37.57 16.59
N ASN A 58 -18.16 -37.44 17.78
CA ASN A 58 -18.60 -38.18 18.97
C ASN A 58 -19.73 -37.49 19.75
N SER A 59 -20.11 -36.27 19.37
CA SER A 59 -21.22 -35.55 20.01
C SER A 59 -22.57 -36.24 19.75
N ARG A 60 -23.53 -36.00 20.63
CA ARG A 60 -24.88 -36.57 20.60
C ARG A 60 -25.91 -35.47 20.77
N THR A 61 -27.14 -35.71 20.32
CA THR A 61 -28.29 -34.85 20.64
C THR A 61 -28.62 -34.95 22.14
N PRO A 62 -29.42 -34.03 22.70
CA PRO A 62 -29.90 -34.14 24.09
C PRO A 62 -30.60 -35.47 24.38
N GLU A 63 -31.23 -36.08 23.38
CA GLU A 63 -31.92 -37.37 23.45
C GLU A 63 -30.96 -38.57 23.26
N GLY A 64 -29.65 -38.33 23.14
CA GLY A 64 -28.63 -39.37 22.99
C GLY A 64 -28.41 -39.89 21.56
N ALA A 65 -29.09 -39.33 20.56
CA ALA A 65 -28.95 -39.76 19.17
C ALA A 65 -27.65 -39.25 18.52
N LYS A 66 -27.15 -39.95 17.49
CA LYS A 66 -26.03 -39.46 16.67
C LYS A 66 -26.46 -38.22 15.88
N LEU A 67 -25.55 -37.24 15.77
CA LEU A 67 -25.79 -36.05 14.97
C LEU A 67 -25.84 -36.37 13.48
N THR A 68 -26.71 -35.67 12.76
CA THR A 68 -26.76 -35.70 11.29
C THR A 68 -25.59 -34.92 10.68
N LYS A 69 -25.24 -35.21 9.42
CA LYS A 69 -24.21 -34.47 8.65
C LYS A 69 -24.46 -32.95 8.64
N ARG A 70 -25.72 -32.54 8.56
CA ARG A 70 -26.12 -31.12 8.61
C ARG A 70 -25.84 -30.49 9.98
N GLN A 71 -26.26 -31.15 11.05
CA GLN A 71 -26.00 -30.69 12.42
C GLN A 71 -24.50 -30.60 12.70
N LEU A 72 -23.70 -31.54 12.20
CA LEU A 72 -22.24 -31.49 12.29
C LEU A 72 -21.67 -30.25 11.57
N MET A 73 -22.08 -29.98 10.33
CA MET A 73 -21.65 -28.78 9.60
C MET A 73 -22.05 -27.48 10.33
N ASP A 74 -23.24 -27.44 10.92
CA ASP A 74 -23.70 -26.28 11.70
C ASP A 74 -22.85 -26.07 12.96
N LEU A 75 -22.55 -27.15 13.70
CA LEU A 75 -21.68 -27.10 14.88
C LEU A 75 -20.24 -26.72 14.53
N LEU A 76 -19.69 -27.22 13.42
CA LEU A 76 -18.34 -26.86 12.99
C LEU A 76 -18.22 -25.35 12.77
N TYR A 77 -19.18 -24.74 12.08
CA TYR A 77 -19.17 -23.29 11.85
C TYR A 77 -19.54 -22.47 13.09
N LYS A 78 -20.25 -23.06 14.05
CA LYS A 78 -20.51 -22.43 15.35
C LYS A 78 -19.24 -22.40 16.20
N ASP A 79 -18.57 -23.55 16.36
CA ASP A 79 -17.33 -23.68 17.12
C ASP A 79 -16.17 -22.93 16.42
N SER A 80 -16.15 -22.86 15.08
CA SER A 80 -15.10 -22.17 14.34
C SER A 80 -15.14 -20.65 14.42
N ARG A 81 -16.24 -20.04 14.93
CA ARG A 81 -16.29 -18.60 15.20
C ARG A 81 -15.31 -18.17 16.30
N ALA A 82 -14.92 -19.09 17.17
CA ALA A 82 -13.92 -18.86 18.21
C ALA A 82 -12.48 -19.19 17.73
N MET A 83 -12.31 -19.70 16.51
CA MET A 83 -11.00 -20.02 15.94
C MET A 83 -10.33 -18.76 15.36
N ASP A 84 -9.01 -18.85 15.16
CA ASP A 84 -8.26 -17.87 14.38
C ASP A 84 -8.89 -17.66 12.99
N PHE A 85 -8.97 -16.39 12.58
CA PHE A 85 -9.61 -15.98 11.34
C PHE A 85 -8.98 -16.65 10.11
N ASN A 86 -7.65 -16.71 10.05
CA ASN A 86 -6.95 -17.31 8.90
C ASN A 86 -7.23 -18.81 8.82
N ARG A 87 -7.29 -19.49 9.96
CA ARG A 87 -7.61 -20.93 9.99
C ARG A 87 -9.04 -21.21 9.54
N ARG A 88 -10.01 -20.43 10.03
CA ARG A 88 -11.40 -20.54 9.58
C ARG A 88 -11.52 -20.25 8.08
N LEU A 89 -10.80 -19.25 7.58
CA LEU A 89 -10.79 -18.84 6.17
C LEU A 89 -10.27 -19.97 5.27
N GLU A 90 -9.16 -20.58 5.65
CA GLU A 90 -8.56 -21.70 4.93
C GLU A 90 -9.51 -22.91 4.85
N ILE A 91 -10.14 -23.27 5.97
CA ILE A 91 -11.11 -24.38 6.04
C ILE A 91 -12.30 -24.11 5.10
N SER A 92 -12.88 -22.90 5.16
CA SER A 92 -14.00 -22.52 4.28
C SER A 92 -13.60 -22.57 2.80
N ARG A 93 -12.42 -22.06 2.44
CA ARG A 93 -11.89 -22.12 1.06
C ARG A 93 -11.71 -23.55 0.56
N ASN A 94 -11.21 -24.43 1.41
CA ASN A 94 -11.04 -25.85 1.05
C ASN A 94 -12.38 -26.54 0.83
N PHE A 95 -13.40 -26.23 1.62
CA PHE A 95 -14.75 -26.78 1.38
C PHE A 95 -15.37 -26.24 0.09
N VAL A 96 -15.23 -24.94 -0.20
CA VAL A 96 -15.67 -24.37 -1.48
C VAL A 96 -14.96 -25.09 -2.63
N ARG A 97 -13.64 -25.29 -2.52
CA ARG A 97 -12.84 -26.02 -3.52
C ARG A 97 -13.39 -27.43 -3.73
N PHE A 98 -13.65 -28.18 -2.66
CA PHE A 98 -14.21 -29.54 -2.76
C PHE A 98 -15.53 -29.58 -3.53
N LEU A 99 -16.41 -28.59 -3.36
CA LEU A 99 -17.68 -28.54 -4.08
C LEU A 99 -17.49 -28.10 -5.54
N VAL A 100 -16.69 -27.06 -5.78
CA VAL A 100 -16.51 -26.44 -7.10
C VAL A 100 -15.72 -27.35 -8.05
N GLU A 101 -14.72 -28.05 -7.54
CA GLU A 101 -13.89 -28.99 -8.31
C GLU A 101 -14.54 -30.38 -8.46
N HIS A 102 -15.63 -30.66 -7.74
CA HIS A 102 -16.34 -31.92 -7.90
C HIS A 102 -17.05 -31.97 -9.26
N THR A 103 -16.80 -33.04 -10.01
CA THR A 103 -17.38 -33.22 -11.36
C THR A 103 -18.45 -34.31 -11.42
N ASN A 104 -18.44 -35.29 -10.52
CA ASN A 104 -19.25 -36.52 -10.65
C ASN A 104 -20.27 -36.67 -9.52
N PHE A 105 -21.44 -36.03 -9.66
CA PHE A 105 -22.52 -36.07 -8.68
C PHE A 105 -23.43 -37.30 -8.85
N VAL A 106 -22.88 -38.50 -8.62
CA VAL A 106 -23.63 -39.76 -8.76
C VAL A 106 -24.12 -40.26 -7.39
N PRO A 107 -25.41 -40.58 -7.23
CA PRO A 107 -25.93 -41.08 -5.96
C PRO A 107 -25.42 -42.49 -5.66
N GLN A 108 -24.78 -42.66 -4.52
CA GLN A 108 -24.33 -43.97 -3.98
C GLN A 108 -25.47 -44.85 -3.42
N SER A 109 -26.67 -44.30 -3.24
CA SER A 109 -27.85 -45.00 -2.70
C SER A 109 -29.13 -44.26 -3.12
N GLU A 110 -30.27 -44.93 -3.10
CA GLU A 110 -31.59 -44.38 -3.46
C GLU A 110 -31.95 -43.11 -2.67
N ASN A 111 -31.57 -43.07 -1.38
CA ASN A 111 -31.85 -41.93 -0.51
C ASN A 111 -30.73 -40.86 -0.50
N HIS A 112 -29.69 -41.02 -1.34
CA HIS A 112 -28.59 -40.06 -1.40
C HIS A 112 -28.99 -38.81 -2.20
N LYS A 113 -29.28 -37.71 -1.49
CA LYS A 113 -29.65 -36.41 -2.07
C LYS A 113 -28.47 -35.64 -2.70
N ILE A 114 -27.67 -36.31 -3.54
CA ILE A 114 -26.45 -35.75 -4.15
C ILE A 114 -26.72 -34.51 -5.02
N GLY A 115 -27.91 -34.41 -5.64
CA GLY A 115 -28.31 -33.24 -6.44
C GLY A 115 -28.36 -31.93 -5.62
N VAL A 116 -28.51 -32.02 -4.29
CA VAL A 116 -28.38 -30.84 -3.41
C VAL A 116 -26.94 -30.32 -3.42
N ALA A 117 -25.95 -31.22 -3.40
CA ALA A 117 -24.54 -30.84 -3.46
C ALA A 117 -24.18 -30.25 -4.83
N GLU A 118 -24.71 -30.82 -5.92
CA GLU A 118 -24.55 -30.30 -7.27
C GLU A 118 -25.10 -28.88 -7.39
N THR A 119 -26.32 -28.64 -6.90
CA THR A 119 -26.93 -27.30 -6.89
C THR A 119 -26.09 -26.30 -6.09
N CYS A 120 -25.57 -26.68 -4.92
CA CYS A 120 -24.69 -25.81 -4.12
C CYS A 120 -23.37 -25.53 -4.86
N SER A 121 -22.80 -26.51 -5.56
CA SER A 121 -21.60 -26.32 -6.39
C SER A 121 -21.82 -25.30 -7.49
N LEU A 122 -22.95 -25.40 -8.23
CA LEU A 122 -23.31 -24.45 -9.28
C LEU A 122 -23.51 -23.04 -8.73
N LYS A 123 -24.20 -22.89 -7.59
CA LYS A 123 -24.37 -21.59 -6.92
C LYS A 123 -23.04 -20.98 -6.50
N LEU A 124 -22.17 -21.76 -5.87
CA LEU A 124 -20.84 -21.31 -5.50
C LEU A 124 -20.06 -20.86 -6.73
N LYS A 125 -20.04 -21.64 -7.83
CA LYS A 125 -19.40 -21.24 -9.09
C LYS A 125 -19.88 -19.87 -9.58
N ALA A 126 -21.19 -19.63 -9.60
CA ALA A 126 -21.76 -18.35 -10.02
C ALA A 126 -21.31 -17.18 -9.11
N ILE A 127 -21.36 -17.37 -7.79
CA ILE A 127 -20.92 -16.35 -6.82
C ILE A 127 -19.43 -16.05 -6.98
N LEU A 128 -18.59 -17.09 -7.12
CA LEU A 128 -17.15 -16.91 -7.30
C LEU A 128 -16.83 -16.15 -8.60
N GLU A 129 -17.55 -16.44 -9.69
CA GLU A 129 -17.39 -15.73 -10.97
C GLU A 129 -17.79 -14.24 -10.87
N GLU A 130 -18.89 -13.94 -10.16
CA GLU A 130 -19.34 -12.57 -9.94
C GLU A 130 -18.34 -11.77 -9.10
N GLN A 131 -17.89 -12.34 -7.97
CA GLN A 131 -16.88 -11.70 -7.14
C GLN A 131 -15.57 -11.45 -7.91
N LYS A 132 -15.16 -12.41 -8.75
CA LYS A 132 -13.98 -12.26 -9.61
C LYS A 132 -14.15 -11.08 -10.59
N LYS A 133 -15.29 -10.99 -11.28
CA LYS A 133 -15.59 -9.86 -12.18
C LYS A 133 -15.55 -8.52 -11.44
N GLN A 134 -16.08 -8.46 -10.22
CA GLN A 134 -16.08 -7.25 -9.41
C GLN A 134 -14.67 -6.84 -8.98
N VAL A 135 -13.84 -7.79 -8.54
CA VAL A 135 -12.43 -7.53 -8.17
C VAL A 135 -11.65 -7.03 -9.38
N GLU A 136 -11.77 -7.68 -10.54
CA GLU A 136 -11.11 -7.25 -11.78
C GLU A 136 -11.57 -5.87 -12.23
N TYR A 137 -12.88 -5.59 -12.16
CA TYR A 137 -13.43 -4.27 -12.48
C TYR A 137 -12.84 -3.19 -11.56
N ASN A 138 -12.86 -3.41 -10.24
CA ASN A 138 -12.33 -2.47 -9.26
C ASN A 138 -10.82 -2.23 -9.47
N GLN A 139 -10.05 -3.27 -9.80
CA GLN A 139 -8.64 -3.13 -10.13
C GLN A 139 -8.42 -2.29 -11.39
N ARG A 140 -9.20 -2.51 -12.47
CA ARG A 140 -9.11 -1.71 -13.70
C ARG A 140 -9.41 -0.23 -13.45
N ILE A 141 -10.43 0.07 -12.64
CA ILE A 141 -10.76 1.45 -12.27
C ILE A 141 -9.60 2.09 -11.48
N LYS A 142 -9.06 1.38 -10.47
CA LYS A 142 -7.91 1.88 -9.70
C LYS A 142 -6.70 2.16 -10.59
N THR A 143 -6.36 1.25 -11.49
CA THR A 143 -5.24 1.43 -12.43
C THR A 143 -5.48 2.60 -13.37
N ARG A 144 -6.70 2.75 -13.91
CA ARG A 144 -7.03 3.85 -14.82
C ARG A 144 -6.96 5.22 -14.13
N VAL A 145 -7.45 5.31 -12.89
CA VAL A 145 -7.34 6.54 -12.07
C VAL A 145 -5.89 6.86 -11.75
N LYS A 146 -5.07 5.85 -11.44
CA LYS A 146 -3.63 6.04 -11.20
C LYS A 146 -2.93 6.55 -12.47
N GLN A 147 -3.17 5.89 -13.61
CA GLN A 147 -2.61 6.28 -14.91
C GLN A 147 -3.03 7.69 -15.32
N SER A 148 -4.30 8.06 -15.12
CA SER A 148 -4.74 9.43 -15.46
C SER A 148 -4.04 10.47 -14.60
N LYS A 149 -3.83 10.21 -13.30
CA LYS A 149 -3.07 11.11 -12.42
C LYS A 149 -1.59 11.18 -12.80
N GLU A 150 -0.97 10.06 -13.16
CA GLU A 150 0.43 10.02 -13.62
C GLU A 150 0.60 10.80 -14.94
N LEU A 151 -0.36 10.68 -15.88
CA LEU A 151 -0.39 11.45 -17.13
C LEU A 151 -0.55 12.95 -16.86
N ASP A 152 -1.45 13.31 -15.93
CA ASP A 152 -1.70 14.71 -15.53
C ASP A 152 -0.42 15.33 -14.94
N TYR A 153 0.17 14.67 -13.94
CA TYR A 153 1.44 15.09 -13.32
C TYR A 153 2.57 15.21 -14.35
N SER A 154 2.72 14.23 -15.24
CA SER A 154 3.74 14.27 -16.28
C SER A 154 3.54 15.46 -17.23
N SER A 155 2.30 15.84 -17.52
CA SER A 155 2.00 16.99 -18.37
C SER A 155 2.27 18.32 -17.67
N GLU A 156 1.97 18.42 -16.38
CA GLU A 156 2.26 19.62 -15.57
C GLU A 156 3.76 19.78 -15.31
N LEU A 157 4.50 18.66 -15.13
CA LEU A 157 5.95 18.67 -14.93
C LEU A 157 6.70 19.24 -16.16
N LEU A 158 6.15 19.08 -17.37
CA LEU A 158 6.72 19.74 -18.56
C LEU A 158 6.63 21.27 -18.45
N ARG A 159 5.55 21.83 -17.89
CA ARG A 159 5.45 23.28 -17.66
C ARG A 159 6.46 23.76 -16.63
N VAL A 160 6.63 23.00 -15.54
CA VAL A 160 7.67 23.30 -14.53
C VAL A 160 9.07 23.26 -15.15
N ARG A 161 9.32 22.31 -16.04
CA ARG A 161 10.57 22.23 -16.80
C ARG A 161 10.78 23.47 -17.68
N ASP A 162 9.76 23.92 -18.39
CA ASP A 162 9.87 25.14 -19.21
C ASP A 162 10.20 26.37 -18.36
N LEU A 163 9.55 26.54 -17.20
CA LEU A 163 9.86 27.60 -16.24
C LEU A 163 11.30 27.51 -15.73
N PHE A 164 11.78 26.29 -15.44
CA PHE A 164 13.15 26.04 -15.01
C PHE A 164 14.19 26.42 -16.07
N MET A 165 13.94 26.04 -17.34
CA MET A 165 14.81 26.41 -18.46
C MET A 165 14.84 27.93 -18.70
N LEU A 166 13.71 28.61 -18.54
CA LEU A 166 13.65 30.07 -18.61
C LEU A 166 14.48 30.71 -17.48
N ALA A 167 14.37 30.19 -16.25
CA ALA A 167 15.14 30.68 -15.11
C ALA A 167 16.65 30.51 -15.29
N GLU A 168 17.10 29.40 -15.91
CA GLU A 168 18.51 29.13 -16.19
C GLU A 168 19.16 30.22 -17.05
N GLY A 169 18.42 30.78 -18.01
CA GLY A 169 18.88 31.85 -18.90
C GLY A 169 19.01 33.23 -18.24
N LEU A 170 18.58 33.38 -16.98
CA LEU A 170 18.62 34.64 -16.23
C LEU A 170 19.87 34.75 -15.35
N GLU A 171 20.13 35.96 -14.86
CA GLU A 171 21.24 36.23 -13.95
C GLU A 171 20.81 36.97 -12.68
N GLY A 172 21.68 36.96 -11.67
CA GLY A 172 21.52 37.75 -10.46
C GLY A 172 20.28 37.39 -9.63
N ALA A 173 19.62 38.41 -9.08
CA ALA A 173 18.46 38.25 -8.22
C ALA A 173 17.22 37.74 -8.98
N GLU A 174 17.09 38.10 -10.26
CA GLU A 174 15.95 37.69 -11.08
C GLU A 174 15.88 36.17 -11.22
N ARG A 175 17.03 35.52 -11.44
CA ARG A 175 17.11 34.05 -11.43
C ARG A 175 16.69 33.44 -10.10
N GLY A 176 17.04 34.08 -8.99
CA GLY A 176 16.62 33.63 -7.65
C GLY A 176 15.11 33.63 -7.50
N TYR A 177 14.45 34.74 -7.85
CA TYR A 177 12.99 34.85 -7.78
C TYR A 177 12.29 33.86 -8.71
N ARG A 178 12.79 33.67 -9.93
CA ARG A 178 12.23 32.63 -10.83
C ARG A 178 12.42 31.23 -10.28
N PHE A 179 13.49 30.97 -9.56
CA PHE A 179 13.69 29.68 -8.92
C PHE A 179 12.67 29.41 -7.81
N GLU A 180 12.35 30.43 -7.01
CA GLU A 180 11.29 30.35 -6.00
C GLU A 180 9.94 29.99 -6.66
N GLU A 181 9.58 30.66 -7.77
CA GLU A 181 8.37 30.35 -8.55
C GLU A 181 8.36 28.90 -9.06
N VAL A 182 9.47 28.44 -9.67
CA VAL A 182 9.62 27.06 -10.14
C VAL A 182 9.42 26.06 -9.01
N PHE A 183 10.01 26.31 -7.84
CA PHE A 183 9.91 25.40 -6.71
C PHE A 183 8.48 25.34 -6.16
N VAL A 184 7.80 26.48 -6.05
CA VAL A 184 6.39 26.54 -5.63
C VAL A 184 5.51 25.74 -6.58
N GLU A 185 5.68 25.92 -7.89
CA GLU A 185 4.88 25.18 -8.88
C GLU A 185 5.17 23.67 -8.83
N LEU A 186 6.45 23.28 -8.67
CA LEU A 186 6.82 21.88 -8.48
C LEU A 186 6.12 21.25 -7.27
N MET A 187 6.01 21.98 -6.15
CA MET A 187 5.31 21.47 -4.96
C MET A 187 3.81 21.33 -5.19
N ARG A 188 3.19 22.30 -5.88
CA ARG A 188 1.76 22.27 -6.22
C ARG A 188 1.39 21.04 -7.03
N ILE A 189 2.12 20.78 -8.11
CA ILE A 189 1.87 19.61 -8.98
C ILE A 189 2.19 18.30 -8.24
N SER A 190 3.13 18.33 -7.29
CA SER A 190 3.44 17.18 -6.42
C SER A 190 2.38 16.93 -5.35
N GLY A 191 1.34 17.77 -5.24
CA GLY A 191 0.32 17.70 -4.19
C GLY A 191 0.87 17.98 -2.78
N ILE A 192 2.03 18.64 -2.69
CA ILE A 192 2.67 19.00 -1.43
C ILE A 192 2.19 20.40 -1.05
N PRO A 193 1.53 20.59 0.10
CA PRO A 193 1.11 21.91 0.54
C PRO A 193 2.32 22.84 0.67
N VAL A 194 2.28 23.96 -0.05
CA VAL A 194 3.36 24.95 -0.11
C VAL A 194 2.85 26.32 0.31
N VAL A 195 3.69 27.07 1.01
CA VAL A 195 3.55 28.47 1.37
C VAL A 195 4.56 29.25 0.55
N GLU A 196 4.07 30.24 -0.20
CA GLU A 196 4.88 31.17 -1.00
C GLU A 196 5.85 31.98 -0.13
N PRO A 197 6.89 32.61 -0.71
CA PRO A 197 7.84 33.45 0.02
C PRO A 197 7.15 34.45 0.95
N PHE A 198 7.63 34.56 2.20
CA PHE A 198 7.02 35.44 3.21
C PHE A 198 8.06 36.10 4.12
N LYS A 199 7.66 37.18 4.77
CA LYS A 199 8.51 37.95 5.69
C LYS A 199 7.90 37.98 7.07
N ILE A 200 8.69 37.60 8.06
CA ILE A 200 8.47 37.89 9.48
C ILE A 200 9.36 39.08 9.83
N VAL A 201 9.05 39.84 10.88
CA VAL A 201 9.84 41.01 11.30
C VAL A 201 11.34 40.63 11.42
N GLY A 202 12.16 41.14 10.49
CA GLY A 202 13.60 40.88 10.44
C GLY A 202 14.03 39.56 9.79
N GLU A 203 13.11 38.73 9.29
CA GLU A 203 13.39 37.40 8.73
C GLU A 203 12.64 37.18 7.41
N GLN A 204 13.37 36.97 6.31
CA GLN A 204 12.81 36.53 5.04
C GLN A 204 12.93 35.00 4.92
N ILE A 205 11.86 34.35 4.49
CA ILE A 205 11.79 32.91 4.23
C ILE A 205 11.30 32.73 2.78
N ASP A 206 12.04 31.94 2.00
CA ASP A 206 11.78 31.76 0.56
C ASP A 206 10.58 30.84 0.30
N GLY A 207 10.07 30.20 1.36
CA GLY A 207 8.81 29.47 1.36
C GLY A 207 8.77 28.44 2.47
N ALA A 208 7.69 27.66 2.53
CA ALA A 208 7.62 26.49 3.38
C ALA A 208 6.79 25.39 2.74
N ILE A 209 7.09 24.13 3.04
CA ILE A 209 6.23 22.99 2.67
C ILE A 209 5.76 22.23 3.89
N LYS A 210 4.59 21.59 3.80
CA LYS A 210 4.10 20.66 4.82
C LYS A 210 4.25 19.23 4.33
N TYR A 211 5.04 18.43 5.03
CA TYR A 211 5.29 17.04 4.67
C TYR A 211 5.43 16.16 5.92
N GLY A 212 4.83 14.98 5.90
CA GLY A 212 4.92 14.02 7.02
C GLY A 212 4.47 14.58 8.38
N GLY A 213 3.55 15.55 8.40
CA GLY A 213 3.08 16.21 9.63
C GLY A 213 3.93 17.39 10.11
N HIS A 214 5.08 17.67 9.49
CA HIS A 214 5.99 18.75 9.85
C HIS A 214 6.02 19.86 8.80
N PHE A 215 6.41 21.07 9.21
CA PHE A 215 6.73 22.17 8.30
C PHE A 215 8.22 22.19 8.01
N TYR A 216 8.58 22.31 6.74
CA TYR A 216 9.94 22.51 6.28
C TYR A 216 10.06 23.93 5.71
N LEU A 217 10.82 24.79 6.40
CA LEU A 217 11.20 26.10 5.88
C LEU A 217 12.16 25.93 4.71
N LEU A 218 11.94 26.68 3.64
CA LEU A 218 12.76 26.64 2.44
C LEU A 218 13.72 27.83 2.42
N GLU A 219 14.97 27.54 2.05
CA GLU A 219 15.92 28.53 1.57
C GLU A 219 16.39 28.09 0.17
N LEU A 220 16.16 28.93 -0.84
CA LEU A 220 16.35 28.59 -2.24
C LEU A 220 17.41 29.50 -2.86
N LYS A 221 18.51 28.90 -3.33
CA LYS A 221 19.68 29.67 -3.76
C LYS A 221 20.21 29.25 -5.12
N TRP A 222 20.16 30.18 -6.08
CA TRP A 222 20.71 30.01 -7.43
C TRP A 222 21.75 31.07 -7.78
N THR A 223 22.85 31.10 -7.02
CA THR A 223 23.97 32.04 -7.21
C THR A 223 25.17 31.39 -7.90
N LYS A 224 25.99 32.14 -8.66
CA LYS A 224 27.20 31.61 -9.33
C LYS A 224 28.20 30.94 -8.38
N LYS A 225 28.29 31.41 -7.13
CA LYS A 225 29.14 30.83 -6.09
C LYS A 225 28.42 29.69 -5.37
N LYS A 226 29.20 28.68 -4.97
CA LYS A 226 28.77 27.64 -4.01
C LYS A 226 28.32 28.29 -2.71
N SER A 227 27.31 27.72 -2.07
CA SER A 227 26.77 28.23 -0.81
C SER A 227 27.80 28.12 0.33
N ALA A 228 27.76 29.07 1.24
CA ALA A 228 28.70 29.19 2.36
C ALA A 228 28.09 28.74 3.70
N HIS A 229 28.94 28.42 4.69
CA HIS A 229 28.52 27.97 6.03
C HIS A 229 27.57 28.95 6.72
N LYS A 230 27.80 30.26 6.53
CA LYS A 230 26.97 31.35 7.06
C LYS A 230 25.50 31.24 6.62
N GLU A 231 25.25 30.78 5.40
CA GLU A 231 23.92 30.75 4.80
C GLU A 231 23.11 29.57 5.33
N ILE A 232 23.75 28.40 5.43
CA ILE A 232 23.17 27.21 6.05
C ILE A 232 22.90 27.48 7.54
N SER A 233 23.85 28.13 8.23
CA SER A 233 23.69 28.51 9.63
C SER A 233 22.52 29.47 9.85
N SER A 234 22.27 30.39 8.90
CA SER A 234 21.11 31.28 8.92
C SER A 234 19.81 30.47 8.93
N LEU A 235 19.64 29.52 7.99
CA LEU A 235 18.45 28.66 7.96
C LEU A 235 18.32 27.83 9.24
N TYR A 236 19.41 27.27 9.75
CA TYR A 236 19.38 26.51 11.01
C TYR A 236 18.83 27.35 12.17
N MET A 237 19.28 28.60 12.31
CA MET A 237 18.77 29.51 13.35
C MET A 237 17.29 29.85 13.16
N LYS A 238 16.83 30.03 11.91
CA LYS A 238 15.40 30.23 11.60
C LYS A 238 14.58 29.03 12.07
N VAL A 239 15.04 27.81 11.76
CA VAL A 239 14.38 26.55 12.10
C VAL A 239 14.31 26.33 13.62
N GLU A 240 15.41 26.55 14.35
CA GLU A 240 15.42 26.44 15.82
C GLU A 240 14.48 27.44 16.50
N GLY A 241 14.20 28.57 15.87
CA GLY A 241 13.27 29.58 16.37
C GLY A 241 11.78 29.24 16.18
N LYS A 242 11.41 28.13 15.54
CA LYS A 242 10.01 27.74 15.30
C LYS A 242 9.64 26.45 16.04
N LEU A 243 8.33 26.29 16.30
CA LEU A 243 7.78 25.08 16.90
C LEU A 243 7.89 23.90 15.94
N ASP A 244 8.79 22.95 16.25
CA ASP A 244 8.98 21.69 15.52
C ASP A 244 9.17 21.84 14.00
N ALA A 245 9.76 22.96 13.57
CA ALA A 245 10.09 23.16 12.16
C ALA A 245 11.33 22.35 11.77
N ARG A 246 11.40 22.07 10.48
CA ARG A 246 12.58 21.55 9.77
C ARG A 246 12.97 22.55 8.69
N GLY A 247 14.14 22.35 8.08
CA GLY A 247 14.64 23.18 6.99
C GLY A 247 14.98 22.34 5.77
N ILE A 248 14.79 22.91 4.59
CA ILE A 248 15.37 22.42 3.33
C ILE A 248 16.15 23.59 2.74
N PHE A 249 17.45 23.39 2.56
CA PHE A 249 18.29 24.33 1.83
C PHE A 249 18.57 23.77 0.44
N VAL A 250 18.31 24.56 -0.59
CA VAL A 250 18.60 24.19 -1.97
C VAL A 250 19.64 25.12 -2.56
N SER A 251 20.82 24.58 -2.88
CA SER A 251 21.91 25.32 -3.52
C SER A 251 22.12 24.81 -4.94
N MET A 252 21.64 25.53 -5.96
CA MET A 252 21.70 25.04 -7.35
C MET A 252 23.12 24.79 -7.84
N ASN A 253 24.11 25.57 -7.38
CA ASN A 253 25.54 25.34 -7.67
C ASN A 253 26.26 24.49 -6.62
N GLY A 254 25.52 23.87 -5.70
CA GLY A 254 26.03 22.94 -4.69
C GLY A 254 26.77 23.60 -3.54
N TYR A 255 27.54 22.77 -2.82
CA TYR A 255 28.27 23.14 -1.60
C TYR A 255 29.77 22.93 -1.78
N SER A 256 30.58 23.60 -0.96
CA SER A 256 32.02 23.31 -0.89
C SER A 256 32.27 22.03 -0.09
N ASN A 257 33.37 21.32 -0.40
CA ASN A 257 33.74 20.09 0.31
C ASN A 257 33.98 20.36 1.80
N GLU A 258 34.57 21.52 2.11
CA GLU A 258 34.80 21.99 3.49
C GLU A 258 33.49 22.09 4.28
N ILE A 259 32.41 22.58 3.65
CA ILE A 259 31.09 22.67 4.29
C ILE A 259 30.52 21.29 4.53
N LEU A 260 30.54 20.41 3.53
CA LEU A 260 30.04 19.04 3.65
C LEU A 260 30.76 18.25 4.77
N GLN A 261 32.07 18.48 4.94
CA GLN A 261 32.86 17.86 6.01
C GLN A 261 32.59 18.45 7.39
N SER A 262 32.18 19.73 7.45
CA SER A 262 31.92 20.45 8.71
C SER A 262 30.43 20.48 9.08
N LEU A 263 29.57 19.75 8.35
CA LEU A 263 28.18 19.58 8.72
C LEU A 263 28.09 18.95 10.12
N PRO A 264 27.15 19.41 10.97
CA PRO A 264 27.02 18.90 12.32
C PRO A 264 26.81 17.39 12.30
N ARG A 265 27.63 16.65 13.06
CA ARG A 265 27.44 15.22 13.31
C ARG A 265 26.99 15.05 14.76
N GLY A 266 25.83 14.40 14.98
CA GLY A 266 25.33 14.06 16.32
C GLY A 266 24.48 15.12 17.07
N LYS A 267 24.14 16.25 16.45
CA LYS A 267 23.08 17.17 16.96
C LYS A 267 21.71 16.80 16.36
N THR A 268 20.62 17.36 16.89
CA THR A 268 19.29 17.24 16.26
C THR A 268 19.34 17.83 14.85
N LEU A 269 19.50 16.97 13.86
CA LEU A 269 19.54 17.35 12.45
C LEU A 269 18.13 17.73 12.00
N LYS A 270 17.87 19.03 11.90
CA LYS A 270 16.57 19.55 11.44
C LYS A 270 16.60 20.09 10.02
N THR A 271 17.75 20.05 9.33
CA THR A 271 17.90 20.62 8.00
C THR A 271 18.37 19.56 7.01
N LEU A 272 17.73 19.51 5.83
CA LEU A 272 18.16 18.74 4.68
C LEU A 272 18.80 19.66 3.64
N LEU A 273 19.79 19.16 2.92
CA LEU A 273 20.53 19.89 1.91
C LEU A 273 20.32 19.25 0.54
N PHE A 274 19.87 20.03 -0.43
CA PHE A 274 19.77 19.64 -1.84
C PHE A 274 20.60 20.56 -2.72
N ASP A 275 20.91 20.09 -3.92
CA ASP A 275 21.62 20.84 -4.94
C ASP A 275 20.90 20.81 -6.29
N GLY A 276 21.48 21.45 -7.30
CA GLY A 276 20.90 21.51 -8.63
C GLY A 276 20.71 20.15 -9.29
N MET A 277 21.51 19.14 -8.94
CA MET A 277 21.36 17.79 -9.49
C MET A 277 20.13 17.10 -8.90
N HIS A 278 19.88 17.23 -7.59
CA HIS A 278 18.65 16.74 -6.97
C HIS A 278 17.41 17.36 -7.62
N VAL A 279 17.40 18.70 -7.75
CA VAL A 279 16.29 19.45 -8.35
C VAL A 279 16.10 19.05 -9.81
N SER A 280 17.18 18.97 -10.59
CA SER A 280 17.12 18.57 -12.00
C SER A 280 16.57 17.16 -12.14
N ASN A 281 17.02 16.20 -11.35
CA ASN A 281 16.49 14.84 -11.41
C ASN A 281 14.97 14.81 -11.18
N VAL A 282 14.45 15.64 -10.28
CA VAL A 282 13.00 15.78 -10.08
C VAL A 282 12.30 16.39 -11.30
N ILE A 283 12.77 17.56 -11.77
CA ILE A 283 12.17 18.29 -12.89
C ILE A 283 12.24 17.50 -14.21
N PHE A 284 13.29 16.70 -14.38
CA PHE A 284 13.47 15.83 -15.54
C PHE A 284 12.81 14.44 -15.36
N GLY A 285 12.11 14.20 -14.26
CA GLY A 285 11.27 13.03 -14.05
C GLY A 285 12.03 11.73 -13.76
N ARG A 286 13.26 11.81 -13.24
CA ARG A 286 14.00 10.63 -12.74
C ARG A 286 13.34 10.04 -11.50
N TYR A 287 12.78 10.90 -10.65
CA TYR A 287 11.97 10.59 -9.49
C TYR A 287 11.11 11.82 -9.12
N THR A 288 10.12 11.63 -8.27
CA THR A 288 9.27 12.70 -7.73
C THR A 288 9.96 13.43 -6.57
N PHE A 289 9.48 14.64 -6.24
CA PHE A 289 10.00 15.35 -5.07
C PHE A 289 9.70 14.61 -3.76
N SER A 290 8.56 13.92 -3.67
CA SER A 290 8.21 13.09 -2.52
C SER A 290 9.20 11.93 -2.33
N GLU A 291 9.61 11.25 -3.41
CA GLU A 291 10.62 10.19 -3.34
C GLU A 291 11.99 10.72 -2.90
N LEU A 292 12.40 11.88 -3.40
CA LEU A 292 13.62 12.57 -2.95
C LEU A 292 13.53 12.89 -1.44
N LEU A 293 12.42 13.46 -1.00
CA LEU A 293 12.25 13.89 0.38
C LEU A 293 12.21 12.71 1.35
N GLU A 294 11.51 11.63 1.02
CA GLU A 294 11.51 10.37 1.80
C GLU A 294 12.91 9.77 1.89
N HIS A 295 13.64 9.70 0.78
CA HIS A 295 15.00 9.20 0.78
C HIS A 295 15.91 10.05 1.66
N ALA A 296 15.86 11.37 1.53
CA ALA A 296 16.67 12.30 2.32
C ALA A 296 16.33 12.25 3.82
N ILE A 297 15.04 12.17 4.17
CA ILE A 297 14.60 11.96 5.57
C ILE A 297 15.16 10.65 6.10
N SER A 298 15.11 9.57 5.30
CA SER A 298 15.65 8.27 5.68
C SER A 298 17.17 8.31 5.90
N GLN A 299 17.93 8.92 4.98
CA GLN A 299 19.39 9.08 5.13
C GLN A 299 19.74 9.91 6.37
N ALA A 300 19.05 11.05 6.56
CA ALA A 300 19.28 11.91 7.72
C ALA A 300 18.93 11.22 9.04
N SER A 301 17.81 10.50 9.09
CA SER A 301 17.32 9.86 10.32
C SER A 301 18.08 8.60 10.69
N LEU A 302 18.47 7.78 9.69
CA LEU A 302 19.11 6.48 9.93
C LEU A 302 20.63 6.56 9.95
N LYS A 303 21.23 7.48 9.17
CA LYS A 303 22.68 7.58 9.00
C LYS A 303 23.28 8.92 9.41
N GLY A 304 22.45 9.92 9.72
CA GLY A 304 22.91 11.28 10.00
C GLY A 304 23.38 12.04 8.76
N GLU A 305 23.04 11.56 7.56
CA GLU A 305 23.45 12.15 6.28
C GLU A 305 22.38 13.15 5.81
N ILE A 306 22.59 14.44 6.07
CA ILE A 306 21.65 15.50 5.67
C ILE A 306 21.77 15.96 4.22
N TYR A 307 22.87 15.60 3.56
CA TYR A 307 23.10 15.79 2.13
C TYR A 307 23.10 14.39 1.50
N SER A 308 21.99 14.04 0.86
CA SER A 308 21.79 12.70 0.29
C SER A 308 22.51 12.54 -1.06
N ASN A 309 22.67 11.28 -1.49
CA ASN A 309 23.10 10.97 -2.84
C ASN A 309 22.00 11.29 -3.87
N HIS A 310 22.40 11.54 -5.11
CA HIS A 310 21.49 11.88 -6.20
C HIS A 310 20.74 10.68 -6.78
N GLU A 311 21.25 9.46 -6.56
CA GLU A 311 20.63 8.20 -6.98
C GLU A 311 19.81 7.61 -5.83
N LEU A 312 18.49 7.53 -6.02
CA LEU A 312 17.59 6.88 -5.07
C LEU A 312 17.63 5.38 -5.36
N VAL A 313 18.29 4.59 -4.50
CA VAL A 313 18.29 3.13 -4.63
C VAL A 313 16.88 2.62 -4.34
N SER A 314 16.26 1.96 -5.33
CA SER A 314 14.98 1.26 -5.23
C SER A 314 15.08 0.00 -4.37
#